data_AF-A0A1C3Y2X5-F1
#
_entry.id   AF-A0A1C3Y2X5-F1
#
_cell.length_a   1.000
_cell.length_b   1.000
_cell.length_c   1.000
_cell.angle_alpha   90.00
_cell.angle_beta   90.00
_cell.angle_gamma   90.00
#
_symmetry.space_group_name_H-M   'P 1'
#
loop_
_entity.id
_entity.type
_entity.pdbx_description
1 polymer ?
#
loop_
_entity_poly.entity_id
_entity_poly.type
_entity_poly.pdbx_seq_one_letter_code
_entity_poly.pdbx_strand_id
1 'polypeptide(L)'
;MPLRITPRKDIGRSAHGEHLPLPRLSAQNRRYGRKRCDLREMTIEGDRRIFERDAAQGRKVRFHFCPNCGTSLYSEGDFNPGLCIVAVGAFADLSFPPPLISFYEGSRHDWFQLPDGMKHAQRGLVSAAAADKEQSNG
;
A
#
# COMPACT_ATOMS: atom_id res chain seq x y z
N MET A 1 -10.39 -9.92 -16.66
CA MET A 1 -8.90 -9.86 -16.70
C MET A 1 -8.38 -9.76 -15.26
N PRO A 2 -7.25 -10.38 -14.84
CA PRO A 2 -6.78 -10.25 -13.46
C PRO A 2 -6.48 -8.77 -13.14
N LEU A 3 -6.82 -8.36 -11.91
CA LEU A 3 -6.55 -7.00 -11.45
C LEU A 3 -5.05 -6.74 -11.46
N ARG A 4 -4.64 -5.60 -12.00
CA ARG A 4 -3.25 -5.12 -12.03
C ARG A 4 -3.19 -3.65 -11.64
N ILE A 5 -2.08 -3.27 -11.01
CA ILE A 5 -1.72 -1.89 -10.75
C ILE A 5 -0.26 -1.70 -11.12
N THR A 6 0.04 -0.75 -12.00
CA THR A 6 1.38 -0.49 -12.53
C THR A 6 1.66 1.01 -12.59
N PRO A 7 2.93 1.45 -12.52
CA PRO A 7 3.27 2.84 -12.79
C PRO A 7 2.90 3.24 -14.22
N ARG A 8 2.38 4.46 -14.39
CA ARG A 8 2.10 5.06 -15.69
C ARG A 8 3.39 5.25 -16.48
N LYS A 9 3.39 4.80 -17.73
CA LYS A 9 4.56 4.87 -18.63
C LYS A 9 4.87 6.29 -19.11
N ASP A 10 3.87 7.17 -19.16
CA ASP A 10 3.97 8.53 -19.70
C ASP A 10 4.52 9.58 -18.73
N ILE A 11 4.72 9.22 -17.45
CA ILE A 11 5.22 10.14 -16.41
C ILE A 11 6.75 10.01 -16.21
N GLY A 12 7.47 9.43 -17.17
CA GLY A 12 8.94 9.56 -17.27
C GLY A 12 9.75 8.93 -16.13
N ARG A 13 9.13 8.13 -15.24
CA ARG A 13 9.85 7.34 -14.23
C ARG A 13 9.93 5.89 -14.70
N SER A 14 11.09 5.50 -15.22
CA SER A 14 11.35 4.17 -15.77
C SER A 14 10.88 3.08 -14.80
N ALA A 15 9.85 2.34 -15.19
CA ALA A 15 9.49 1.08 -14.57
C ALA A 15 10.13 -0.03 -15.41
N HIS A 16 11.34 -0.45 -15.03
CA HIS A 16 11.86 -1.73 -15.48
C HIS A 16 11.04 -2.82 -14.79
N GLY A 17 10.21 -3.51 -15.57
CA GLY A 17 9.32 -4.54 -15.08
C GLY A 17 8.55 -5.14 -16.25
N GLU A 18 9.27 -5.83 -17.13
CA GLU A 18 8.65 -6.65 -18.15
C GLU A 18 7.78 -7.74 -17.52
N HIS A 19 6.81 -8.18 -18.32
CA HIS A 19 5.69 -9.05 -18.02
C HIS A 19 6.10 -10.40 -17.40
N LEU A 20 6.43 -10.40 -16.10
CA LEU A 20 6.65 -11.64 -15.37
C LEU A 20 5.31 -12.11 -14.80
N PRO A 21 4.88 -13.37 -15.05
CA PRO A 21 3.77 -13.94 -14.31
C PRO A 21 4.12 -13.83 -12.83
N LEU A 22 3.24 -13.20 -12.04
CA LEU A 22 3.44 -12.94 -10.61
C LEU A 22 4.10 -14.18 -9.99
N PRO A 23 5.38 -14.13 -9.57
CA PRO A 23 5.99 -15.28 -8.93
C PRO A 23 5.12 -15.62 -7.72
N ARG A 24 4.97 -16.91 -7.41
CA ARG A 24 4.37 -17.37 -6.15
C ARG A 24 5.29 -16.97 -4.99
N LEU A 25 5.43 -15.67 -4.75
CA LEU A 25 5.99 -15.13 -3.52
C LEU A 25 5.16 -15.71 -2.38
N SER A 26 5.83 -16.22 -1.35
CA SER A 26 5.15 -16.76 -0.17
C SER A 26 4.11 -15.74 0.34
N ALA A 27 2.99 -16.24 0.86
CA ALA A 27 1.89 -15.39 1.34
C ALA A 27 2.35 -14.36 2.40
N GLN A 28 3.47 -14.62 3.07
CA GLN A 28 4.13 -13.73 4.01
C GLN A 28 4.72 -12.47 3.34
N ASN A 29 5.47 -12.57 2.25
CA ASN A 29 6.11 -11.39 1.63
C ASN A 29 5.12 -10.46 0.93
N ARG A 30 3.90 -10.94 0.60
CA ARG A 30 2.87 -10.15 -0.07
C ARG A 30 2.17 -9.14 0.85
N ARG A 31 2.19 -9.32 2.17
CA ARG A 31 1.38 -8.50 3.10
C ARG A 31 2.15 -7.36 3.76
N TYR A 32 3.44 -7.53 4.03
CA TYR A 32 4.19 -6.61 4.89
C TYR A 32 4.94 -5.49 4.14
N GLY A 33 5.35 -5.72 2.88
CA GLY A 33 5.91 -4.67 2.04
C GLY A 33 4.79 -3.81 1.44
N ARG A 34 4.76 -2.52 1.77
CA ARG A 34 3.82 -1.55 1.20
C ARG A 34 4.56 -0.32 0.65
N LYS A 35 4.21 0.11 -0.56
CA LYS A 35 4.72 1.34 -1.17
C LYS A 35 3.61 2.38 -1.26
N ARG A 36 3.90 3.61 -0.83
CA ARG A 36 3.04 4.77 -1.08
C ARG A 36 3.26 5.25 -2.52
N CYS A 37 2.16 5.45 -3.23
CA CYS A 37 2.13 5.90 -4.62
C CYS A 37 1.09 7.02 -4.76
N ASP A 38 1.31 7.95 -5.68
CA ASP A 38 0.24 8.83 -6.17
C ASP A 38 -0.64 8.01 -7.11
N LEU A 39 -1.95 8.01 -6.88
CA LEU A 39 -2.90 7.27 -7.69
C LEU A 39 -2.92 7.77 -9.14
N ARG A 40 -2.63 9.05 -9.38
CA ARG A 40 -2.57 9.67 -10.72
C ARG A 40 -1.39 9.15 -11.54
N GLU A 41 -0.35 8.67 -10.87
CA GLU A 41 0.83 8.06 -11.48
C GLU A 41 0.68 6.55 -11.71
N MET A 42 -0.49 5.98 -11.40
CA MET A 42 -0.73 4.54 -11.53
C MET A 42 -1.78 4.25 -12.60
N THR A 43 -1.61 3.14 -13.30
CA THR A 43 -2.59 2.54 -14.20
C THR A 43 -3.22 1.33 -13.50
N ILE A 44 -4.55 1.23 -13.53
CA ILE A 44 -5.30 0.12 -12.93
C ILE A 44 -6.08 -0.59 -14.04
N GLU A 45 -5.88 -1.90 -14.15
CA GLU A 45 -6.51 -2.72 -15.19
C GLU A 45 -7.19 -3.94 -14.60
N GLY A 46 -8.29 -4.38 -15.21
CA GLY A 46 -9.04 -5.57 -14.79
C GLY A 46 -10.06 -5.29 -13.68
N ASP A 47 -10.84 -6.34 -13.38
CA ASP A 47 -11.98 -6.25 -12.48
C ASP A 47 -11.53 -6.18 -11.01
N ARG A 48 -12.15 -5.30 -10.23
CA ARG A 48 -11.89 -5.17 -8.79
C ARG A 48 -13.17 -5.08 -7.99
N ARG A 49 -13.12 -5.64 -6.78
CA ARG A 49 -14.09 -5.34 -5.72
C ARG A 49 -13.44 -4.42 -4.69
N ILE A 50 -14.30 -3.69 -3.97
CA ILE A 50 -13.90 -2.74 -2.95
C ILE A 50 -14.47 -3.23 -1.62
N PHE A 51 -13.61 -3.38 -0.63
CA PHE A 51 -14.02 -3.56 0.76
C PHE A 51 -13.69 -2.27 1.51
N GLU A 52 -14.71 -1.65 2.11
CA GLU A 52 -14.56 -0.46 2.93
C GLU A 52 -14.70 -0.82 4.40
N ARG A 53 -13.82 -0.23 5.22
CA ARG A 53 -13.98 -0.26 6.68
C ARG A 53 -13.65 1.12 7.23
N ASP A 54 -14.20 1.42 8.40
CA ASP A 54 -13.82 2.62 9.12
C ASP A 54 -12.31 2.60 9.46
N ALA A 55 -11.82 3.67 10.03
CA ALA A 55 -10.47 3.82 10.55
C ALA A 55 -10.53 4.71 11.80
N ALA A 56 -9.37 5.13 12.30
CA ALA A 56 -9.35 6.09 13.39
C ALA A 56 -10.04 7.41 13.00
N GLN A 57 -10.69 8.06 13.96
CA GLN A 57 -11.29 9.39 13.81
C GLN A 57 -12.39 9.46 12.71
N GLY A 58 -13.19 8.40 12.56
CA GLY A 58 -14.33 8.39 11.61
C GLY A 58 -13.94 8.37 10.13
N ARG A 59 -12.65 8.27 9.81
CA ARG A 59 -12.14 8.13 8.43
C ARG A 59 -12.44 6.75 7.88
N LYS A 60 -12.41 6.59 6.56
CA LYS A 60 -12.58 5.30 5.87
C LYS A 60 -11.30 4.88 5.17
N VAL A 61 -11.13 3.56 5.06
CA VAL A 61 -10.10 2.91 4.24
C VAL A 61 -10.79 1.95 3.28
N ARG A 62 -10.41 2.05 2.01
CA ARG A 62 -10.94 1.26 0.91
C ARG A 62 -9.85 0.34 0.40
N PHE A 63 -10.11 -0.96 0.42
CA PHE A 63 -9.21 -2.00 -0.08
C PHE A 63 -9.71 -2.49 -1.43
N HIS A 64 -8.84 -2.44 -2.44
CA HIS A 64 -9.14 -2.90 -3.78
C HIS A 64 -8.52 -4.28 -4.00
N PHE A 65 -9.36 -5.26 -4.32
CA PHE A 65 -8.93 -6.65 -4.45
C PHE A 65 -9.50 -7.33 -5.69
N CYS A 66 -8.75 -8.32 -6.18
CA CYS A 66 -9.17 -9.14 -7.30
C CYS A 66 -10.31 -10.07 -6.86
N PRO A 67 -11.49 -10.04 -7.52
CA PRO A 67 -12.62 -10.90 -7.15
C PRO A 67 -12.34 -12.39 -7.40
N ASN A 68 -11.40 -12.72 -8.30
CA ASN A 68 -11.10 -14.09 -8.68
C ASN A 68 -10.15 -14.80 -7.69
N CYS A 69 -9.17 -14.08 -7.14
CA CYS A 69 -8.14 -14.67 -6.26
C CYS A 69 -8.07 -14.06 -4.85
N GLY A 70 -8.90 -13.05 -4.55
CA GLY A 70 -8.96 -12.40 -3.24
C GLY A 70 -7.77 -11.52 -2.87
N THR A 71 -6.77 -11.38 -3.76
CA THR A 71 -5.57 -10.59 -3.45
C THR A 71 -5.90 -9.10 -3.44
N SER A 72 -5.66 -8.43 -2.30
CA SER A 72 -5.69 -6.97 -2.19
C SER A 72 -4.40 -6.38 -2.75
N LEU A 73 -4.52 -5.57 -3.80
CA LEU A 73 -3.36 -5.00 -4.50
C LEU A 73 -3.03 -3.60 -4.03
N TYR A 74 -4.03 -2.78 -3.75
CA TYR A 74 -3.82 -1.45 -3.20
C TYR A 74 -4.97 -1.04 -2.28
N SER A 75 -4.70 -0.03 -1.44
CA SER A 75 -5.71 0.62 -0.62
C SER A 75 -5.58 2.13 -0.68
N GLU A 76 -6.69 2.83 -0.48
CA GLU A 76 -6.77 4.28 -0.37
C GLU A 76 -7.51 4.62 0.92
N GLY A 77 -7.31 5.82 1.45
CA GLY A 77 -8.01 6.24 2.67
C GLY A 77 -8.08 7.74 2.80
N ASP A 78 -9.06 8.19 3.58
CA ASP A 78 -9.41 9.62 3.64
C ASP A 78 -8.32 10.46 4.30
N PHE A 79 -7.42 9.82 5.05
CA PHE A 79 -6.26 10.44 5.68
C PHE A 79 -5.19 10.89 4.67
N ASN A 80 -5.24 10.43 3.41
CA ASN A 80 -4.32 10.84 2.34
C ASN A 80 -5.03 10.77 0.98
N PRO A 81 -5.94 11.71 0.64
CA PRO A 81 -6.66 11.70 -0.62
C PRO A 81 -5.70 11.76 -1.82
N GLY A 82 -5.98 10.97 -2.87
CA GLY A 82 -5.14 10.89 -4.08
C GLY A 82 -3.92 9.98 -3.96
N LEU A 83 -3.64 9.43 -2.77
CA LEU A 83 -2.55 8.49 -2.58
C LEU A 83 -3.09 7.08 -2.35
N CYS A 84 -2.35 6.10 -2.85
CA CYS A 84 -2.61 4.69 -2.62
C CYS A 84 -1.41 3.99 -1.97
N ILE A 85 -1.72 2.95 -1.21
CA ILE A 85 -0.76 2.06 -0.58
C ILE A 85 -0.80 0.74 -1.35
N VAL A 86 0.21 0.49 -2.17
CA VAL A 86 0.32 -0.67 -3.05
C VAL A 86 1.11 -1.77 -2.35
N ALA A 87 0.62 -3.01 -2.42
CA ALA A 87 1.39 -4.17 -1.96
C ALA A 87 2.65 -4.32 -2.82
N VAL A 88 3.83 -4.46 -2.21
CA VAL A 88 5.10 -4.58 -2.96
C VAL A 88 5.07 -5.77 -3.92
N GLY A 89 4.47 -6.88 -3.50
CA GLY A 89 4.29 -8.06 -4.34
C GLY A 89 3.45 -7.83 -5.60
N ALA A 90 2.74 -6.70 -5.73
CA ALA A 90 2.01 -6.33 -6.94
C ALA A 90 2.93 -5.83 -8.07
N PHE A 91 4.15 -5.35 -7.76
CA PHE A 91 5.10 -4.86 -8.75
C PHE A 91 5.90 -5.98 -9.43
N ALA A 92 5.89 -7.20 -8.88
CA ALA A 92 6.68 -8.33 -9.34
C ALA A 92 8.20 -8.06 -9.45
N ASP A 93 8.70 -7.04 -8.74
CA ASP A 93 10.11 -6.63 -8.73
C ASP A 93 10.81 -7.16 -7.48
N LEU A 94 11.80 -8.03 -7.68
CA LEU A 94 12.59 -8.66 -6.61
C LEU A 94 13.68 -7.73 -6.05
N SER A 95 13.98 -6.62 -6.72
CA SER A 95 15.00 -5.65 -6.33
C SER A 95 14.47 -4.57 -5.36
N PHE A 96 13.22 -4.69 -4.92
CA PHE A 96 12.60 -3.74 -4.01
C PHE A 96 13.42 -3.58 -2.73
N PRO A 97 13.74 -2.34 -2.30
CA PRO A 97 14.51 -2.12 -1.09
C PRO A 97 13.72 -2.57 0.15
N PRO A 98 14.42 -2.87 1.27
CA PRO A 98 13.77 -3.19 2.53
C PRO A 98 12.90 -2.04 3.03
N PRO A 99 11.87 -2.31 3.86
CA PRO A 99 11.01 -1.27 4.40
C PRO A 99 11.81 -0.29 5.27
N LEU A 100 11.51 1.00 5.14
CA LEU A 100 12.14 2.06 5.93
C LEU A 100 11.47 2.26 7.30
N ILE A 101 10.19 1.88 7.40
CA ILE A 101 9.37 2.13 8.59
C ILE A 101 8.35 1.01 8.78
N SER A 102 8.19 0.60 10.04
CA SER A 102 7.11 -0.23 10.53
C SER A 102 6.16 0.64 11.34
N PHE A 103 4.86 0.51 11.12
CA PHE A 103 3.82 1.30 11.78
C PHE A 103 2.69 0.40 12.28
N TYR A 104 1.95 0.85 13.30
CA TYR A 104 0.99 0.06 14.11
C TYR A 104 1.63 -0.99 15.03
N GLU A 105 2.83 -0.71 15.54
CA GLU A 105 3.55 -1.69 16.38
C GLU A 105 2.92 -1.99 17.73
N GLY A 106 2.01 -1.15 18.23
CA GLY A 106 1.21 -1.49 19.42
C GLY A 106 0.34 -2.74 19.23
N SER A 107 0.13 -3.17 17.98
CA SER A 107 -0.56 -4.43 17.64
C SER A 107 0.39 -5.51 17.09
N ARG A 108 1.71 -5.31 17.18
CA ARG A 108 2.71 -6.30 16.73
C ARG A 108 2.73 -7.45 17.73
N HIS A 109 2.67 -8.68 17.22
CA HIS A 109 2.87 -9.86 18.06
C HIS A 109 4.34 -10.01 18.46
N ASP A 110 4.60 -10.46 19.68
CA ASP A 110 5.96 -10.57 20.23
C ASP A 110 6.88 -11.52 19.44
N TRP A 111 6.30 -12.55 18.82
CA TRP A 111 7.05 -13.50 17.98
C TRP A 111 7.48 -12.90 16.62
N PHE A 112 6.97 -11.72 16.24
CA PHE A 112 7.31 -11.10 14.96
C PHE A 112 8.53 -10.17 15.10
N GLN A 113 9.60 -10.52 14.39
CA GLN A 113 10.86 -9.78 14.38
C GLN A 113 10.94 -8.88 13.15
N LEU A 114 11.47 -7.66 13.33
CA LEU A 114 11.70 -6.68 12.27
C LEU A 114 13.20 -6.61 11.93
N PRO A 115 13.56 -6.32 10.68
CA PRO A 115 14.95 -6.02 10.32
C PRO A 115 15.53 -4.85 11.13
N ASP A 116 16.81 -4.94 11.45
CA ASP A 116 17.54 -3.88 12.15
C ASP A 116 17.57 -2.57 11.32
N GLY A 117 17.65 -1.43 12.02
CA GLY A 117 17.76 -0.10 11.40
C GLY A 117 16.45 0.46 10.83
N MET A 118 15.33 -0.25 10.98
CA MET A 118 14.01 0.25 10.61
C MET A 118 13.50 1.29 11.61
N LYS A 119 12.79 2.31 11.12
CA LYS A 119 12.06 3.22 12.02
C LYS A 119 10.80 2.55 12.54
N HIS A 120 10.48 2.76 13.82
CA HIS A 120 9.33 2.15 14.47
C HIS A 120 8.29 3.20 14.83
N ALA A 121 7.01 2.94 14.51
CA ALA A 121 5.90 3.83 14.81
C ALA A 121 4.73 3.08 15.46
N GLN A 122 4.24 3.60 16.58
CA GLN A 122 3.13 3.00 17.32
C GLN A 122 1.79 3.09 16.57
N ARG A 123 1.63 4.06 15.66
CA ARG A 123 0.40 4.33 14.89
C ARG A 123 0.73 4.60 13.42
N GLY A 124 -0.28 4.59 12.56
CA GLY A 124 -0.15 4.91 11.13
C GLY A 124 0.36 6.33 10.88
N LEU A 125 1.15 6.50 9.82
CA LEU A 125 1.72 7.79 9.42
C LEU A 125 0.68 8.61 8.64
N VAL A 126 0.36 9.79 9.15
CA VAL A 126 -0.44 10.81 8.47
C VAL A 126 0.52 11.73 7.72
N SER A 127 0.19 12.19 6.51
CA SER A 127 1.02 13.22 5.88
C SER A 127 0.81 14.58 6.52
N ALA A 128 1.83 15.45 6.43
CA ALA A 128 1.72 16.84 6.87
C ALA A 128 0.51 17.56 6.22
N ALA A 129 0.24 17.31 4.94
CA ALA A 129 -0.91 17.88 4.21
C ALA A 129 -2.28 17.44 4.77
N ALA A 130 -2.34 16.34 5.52
CA ALA A 130 -3.56 15.90 6.20
C ALA A 130 -3.63 16.37 7.67
N ALA A 131 -2.51 16.87 8.23
CA ALA A 131 -2.46 17.42 9.58
C ALA A 131 -3.05 18.84 9.66
N ASP A 132 -3.10 19.58 8.55
CA ASP A 132 -3.67 20.95 8.50
C ASP A 132 -5.18 21.01 8.79
N LYS A 133 -5.89 19.87 8.74
CA LYS A 133 -7.30 19.78 9.16
C LYS A 133 -7.48 19.54 10.66
N GLU A 134 -6.43 19.22 11.40
CA GLU A 134 -6.51 18.89 12.83
C GLU A 134 -6.45 20.14 13.75
N GLN A 135 -6.11 21.34 13.21
CA GLN A 135 -5.97 22.58 14.01
C GLN A 135 -7.22 23.49 13.99
N SER A 136 -8.28 23.13 13.27
CA SER A 136 -9.49 23.96 13.13
C SER A 136 -10.61 23.63 14.14
N ASN A 137 -10.40 22.69 15.07
CA ASN A 137 -11.42 22.26 16.03
C ASN A 137 -11.01 22.56 17.49
N GLY A 138 -10.50 23.77 17.71
CA GLY A 138 -10.31 24.37 19.03
C GLY A 138 -11.41 25.37 19.35
#